data_AF-A0A023H413-F1
#
_entry.id   AF-A0A023H413-F1
#
_cell.length_a   1.000
_cell.length_b   1.000
_cell.length_c   1.000
_cell.angle_alpha   90.00
_cell.angle_beta   90.00
_cell.angle_gamma   90.00
#
_symmetry.space_group_name_H-M   'P 1'
#
loop_
_entity.id
_entity.type
_entity.pdbx_description
1 polymer ?
#
loop_
_entity_poly.entity_id
_entity_poly.type
_entity_poly.pdbx_seq_one_letter_code
_entity_poly.pdbx_strand_id
1 'polypeptide(L)' 'NAMANHGILPRSGRGFTWKQLGQAIQETYNLAPTICIQVPWFTAKVLFNGRGYNDLMTLDDLNAHGGIEHDA' A
#
# COMPACT_ATOMS: atom_id res chain seq x y z
N ASN A 1 6.80 5.77 -0.01
CA ASN A 1 7.66 6.88 -0.50
C ASN A 1 8.93 6.42 -1.22
N ALA A 2 9.86 5.70 -0.59
CA ALA A 2 11.11 5.28 -1.24
C ALA A 2 10.89 4.58 -2.61
N MET A 3 10.04 3.55 -2.68
CA MET A 3 9.72 2.88 -3.94
C MET A 3 9.19 3.82 -5.05
N ALA A 4 8.38 4.83 -4.71
CA ALA A 4 7.89 5.80 -5.70
C ALA A 4 9.02 6.73 -6.16
N ASN A 5 9.87 7.21 -5.23
CA ASN A 5 11.02 8.04 -5.56
C ASN A 5 12.02 7.33 -6.49
N HIS A 6 12.18 6.01 -6.32
CA HIS A 6 13.03 5.17 -7.15
C HIS A 6 12.34 4.64 -8.43
N GLY A 7 11.07 5.00 -8.68
CA GLY A 7 10.34 4.59 -9.89
C GLY A 7 9.89 3.13 -9.92
N ILE A 8 9.95 2.43 -8.78
CA ILE A 8 9.42 1.06 -8.61
C ILE A 8 7.90 1.09 -8.55
N LEU A 9 7.35 2.05 -7.80
CA LEU A 9 5.96 2.47 -7.93
C LEU A 9 5.87 3.69 -8.85
N PRO A 10 4.70 4.00 -9.44
CA PRO A 10 4.51 5.25 -10.17
C PRO A 10 5.01 6.45 -9.36
N ARG A 11 5.86 7.28 -9.95
CA ARG A 11 6.45 8.46 -9.28
C ARG A 11 5.41 9.43 -8.72
N SER A 12 4.22 9.45 -9.31
CA SER A 12 3.07 10.24 -8.83
C SER A 12 2.46 9.71 -7.53
N GLY A 13 2.80 8.50 -7.08
CA GLY A 13 2.18 7.84 -5.95
C GLY A 13 0.71 7.45 -6.21
N ARG A 14 0.28 7.29 -7.46
CA ARG A 14 -1.13 7.04 -7.85
C ARG A 14 -1.21 5.95 -8.92
N GLY A 15 -2.39 5.32 -9.03
CA GLY A 15 -2.74 4.49 -10.19
C GLY A 15 -2.21 3.06 -10.15
N PHE A 16 -2.04 2.50 -8.96
CA PHE A 16 -1.68 1.11 -8.74
C PHE A 16 -2.60 0.49 -7.68
N THR A 17 -2.68 -0.83 -7.65
CA THR A 17 -3.54 -1.58 -6.72
C THR A 17 -2.83 -1.92 -5.42
N TRP A 18 -3.59 -2.23 -4.36
CA TRP A 18 -3.03 -2.75 -3.10
C TRP A 18 -2.25 -4.05 -3.29
N LYS A 19 -2.68 -4.91 -4.22
CA LYS A 19 -1.93 -6.09 -4.63
C LYS A 19 -0.57 -5.74 -5.24
N GLN A 20 -0.53 -4.78 -6.17
CA GLN A 20 0.72 -4.33 -6.78
C GLN A 20 1.66 -3.69 -5.73
N LEU A 21 1.11 -2.99 -4.73
CA LEU A 21 1.91 -2.51 -3.60
C LEU A 21 2.61 -3.66 -2.87
N GLY A 22 1.87 -4.72 -2.53
CA GLY A 22 2.42 -5.91 -1.86
C GLY A 22 3.52 -6.60 -2.68
N GLN A 23 3.28 -6.79 -3.98
CA GLN A 23 4.26 -7.39 -4.89
C GLN A 23 5.54 -6.55 -5.00
N ALA A 24 5.41 -5.24 -5.16
CA ALA A 24 6.54 -4.33 -5.21
C ALA A 24 7.36 -4.33 -3.91
N ILE A 25 6.69 -4.39 -2.74
CA ILE A 25 7.36 -4.49 -1.44
C ILE A 25 8.17 -5.78 -1.35
N GLN A 26 7.58 -6.91 -1.75
CA GLN A 26 8.25 -8.20 -1.72
C GLN A 26 9.52 -8.20 -2.57
N GLU A 27 9.42 -7.74 -3.82
CA GLU A 27 10.55 -7.68 -4.76
C GLU A 27 11.63 -6.69 -4.33
N THR A 28 11.23 -5.54 -3.77
CA THR A 28 12.18 -4.46 -3.41
C THR A 28 12.91 -4.73 -2.10
N TYR A 29 12.20 -5.25 -1.09
CA TYR A 29 12.69 -5.36 0.27
C TYR A 29 12.94 -6.80 0.71
N ASN A 30 12.68 -7.79 -0.15
CA ASN A 30 12.81 -9.21 0.15
C ASN A 30 12.06 -9.61 1.44
N LEU A 31 10.87 -9.01 1.65
CA LEU A 31 10.04 -9.29 2.80
C LEU A 31 9.23 -10.57 2.60
N ALA A 32 8.87 -11.21 3.71
CA ALA A 32 8.07 -12.43 3.69
C ALA A 32 6.74 -12.21 2.95
N PRO A 33 6.28 -13.17 2.12
CA PRO A 33 5.03 -13.05 1.36
C PRO A 33 3.81 -12.78 2.23
N THR A 34 3.79 -13.34 3.44
CA THR A 34 2.69 -13.17 4.40
C THR A 34 2.46 -11.70 4.75
N ILE A 35 3.52 -10.97 5.10
CA ILE A 35 3.44 -9.54 5.43
C ILE A 35 3.06 -8.74 4.18
N CYS A 36 3.65 -9.06 3.03
CA CYS A 36 3.40 -8.37 1.76
C CYS A 36 1.95 -8.50 1.27
N ILE A 37 1.23 -9.54 1.69
CA ILE A 37 -0.18 -9.73 1.37
C ILE A 37 -1.06 -9.15 2.46
N GLN A 38 -0.83 -9.50 3.72
CA GLN A 38 -1.74 -9.19 4.83
C GLN A 38 -1.79 -7.71 5.14
N VAL A 39 -0.64 -7.01 5.14
CA VAL A 39 -0.61 -5.58 5.48
C VAL A 39 -1.38 -4.76 4.44
N PRO A 40 -1.08 -4.80 3.12
CA PRO A 40 -1.83 -4.02 2.14
C PRO A 40 -3.32 -4.40 2.10
N TRP A 41 -3.64 -5.69 2.23
CA TRP A 41 -5.03 -6.16 2.26
C TRP A 41 -5.82 -5.63 3.45
N PHE A 42 -5.22 -5.67 4.64
CA PHE A 42 -5.87 -5.17 5.85
C PHE A 42 -5.98 -3.65 5.82
N THR A 43 -4.94 -2.95 5.39
CA THR A 43 -4.95 -1.49 5.20
C THR A 43 -6.06 -1.05 4.24
N ALA A 44 -6.24 -1.74 3.11
CA ALA A 44 -7.33 -1.46 2.17
C ALA A 44 -8.72 -1.57 2.82
N LYS A 45 -8.90 -2.58 3.69
CA LYS A 45 -10.15 -2.81 4.44
C LYS A 45 -10.41 -1.79 5.54
N VAL A 46 -9.36 -1.31 6.22
CA VAL A 46 -9.49 -0.36 7.33
C VAL A 46 -9.75 1.05 6.82
N LEU A 47 -9.02 1.48 5.78
CA LEU A 47 -9.07 2.86 5.30
C LEU A 47 -10.37 3.19 4.55
N PHE A 48 -11.00 2.19 3.94
CA PHE A 48 -12.22 2.41 3.18
C PHE A 48 -13.23 1.30 3.46
N ASN A 49 -14.49 1.69 3.65
CA ASN A 49 -15.63 0.79 3.81
C ASN A 49 -15.94 -0.01 2.52
N GLY A 50 -14.98 -0.83 2.06
CA GLY A 50 -15.16 -1.76 0.94
C GLY A 50 -14.16 -1.69 -0.21
N ARG A 51 -13.05 -0.92 -0.17
CA ARG A 51 -12.03 -1.05 -1.23
C ARG A 51 -11.38 -2.43 -1.15
N GLY A 52 -11.42 -3.14 -2.27
CA GLY A 52 -10.86 -4.46 -2.44
C GLY A 52 -9.35 -4.42 -2.66
N TYR A 53 -8.71 -5.56 -2.43
CA TYR A 53 -7.28 -5.79 -2.68
C TYR A 53 -6.84 -5.47 -4.13
N ASN A 54 -7.78 -5.54 -5.08
CA ASN A 54 -7.56 -5.27 -6.49
C ASN A 54 -7.99 -3.85 -6.92
N ASP A 55 -8.48 -3.02 -6.01
CA ASP A 55 -8.85 -1.64 -6.32
C ASP A 55 -7.62 -0.75 -6.37
N LEU A 56 -7.72 0.31 -7.17
CA LEU A 56 -6.68 1.33 -7.26
C LEU A 56 -6.57 2.12 -5.94
N MET A 57 -5.34 2.49 -5.62
CA MET A 57 -4.97 3.28 -4.46
C MET A 57 -3.99 4.40 -4.85
N THR A 58 -3.85 5.35 -3.93
CA THR A 58 -2.79 6.36 -3.94
C THR A 58 -2.07 6.39 -2.60
N LEU A 59 -0.78 6.71 -2.58
CA LEU A 59 -0.02 6.84 -1.34
C LEU A 59 -0.69 7.82 -0.35
N ASP A 60 -1.44 8.81 -0.85
CA ASP A 60 -2.20 9.74 0.00
C ASP A 60 -3.32 9.04 0.80
N ASP A 61 -3.83 7.89 0.33
CA ASP A 61 -4.85 7.12 1.06
C ASP A 61 -4.32 6.70 2.44
N LEU A 62 -2.99 6.49 2.58
CA LEU A 62 -2.34 6.09 3.83
C LEU A 62 -2.29 7.20 4.89
N ASN A 63 -2.59 8.45 4.52
CA ASN A 63 -2.57 9.58 5.45
C ASN A 63 -3.86 9.72 6.28
N ALA A 64 -4.81 8.78 6.18
CA ALA A 64 -6.05 8.86 6.95
C ALA A 64 -5.78 8.56 8.44
N HIS A 65 -5.89 9.61 9.26
CA HIS A 65 -5.64 9.54 10.69
C HIS A 65 -6.59 8.58 11.42
N GLY A 66 -6.03 7.76 12.30
CA GLY A 66 -6.75 6.72 13.03
C GLY A 66 -7.11 5.49 12.18
N GLY A 67 -6.68 5.45 10.92
CA GLY A 67 -6.74 4.26 10.08
C GLY A 67 -5.53 3.38 10.30
N ILE A 68 -4.46 3.67 9.54
CA ILE A 68 -3.12 3.11 9.81
C ILE A 68 -2.18 4.20 10.35
N GLU A 69 -2.32 5.43 9.88
CA GLU A 69 -1.61 6.58 10.46
C GLU A 69 -2.15 6.83 11.88
N HIS A 70 -1.24 6.96 12.85
CA HIS A 70 -1.55 7.03 14.28
C HIS A 70 -0.54 7.87 15.04
N ASP A 71 -0.97 8.43 16.18
CA ASP A 71 -0.10 9.11 17.15
C ASP A 71 0.91 8.13 17.79
N ALA A 72 2.04 8.66 18.27
CA ALA A 72 3.13 7.87 18.85
C ALA A 72 2.83 7.32 20.27
#